data_AF-A0A931BTF0-F1
#
_entry.id   AF-A0A931BTF0-F1
#
_cell.length_a   1.000
_cell.length_b   1.000
_cell.length_c   1.000
_cell.angle_alpha   90.00
_cell.angle_beta   90.00
_cell.angle_gamma   90.00
#
_symmetry.space_group_name_H-M   'P 1'
#
loop_
_entity.id
_entity.type
_entity.pdbx_description
1 polymer ?
#
loop_
_entity_poly.entity_id
_entity_poly.type
_entity_poly.pdbx_seq_one_letter_code
_entity_poly.pdbx_strand_id
1 'polypeptide(L)'
;MGEASIWHGAIVLIFIVLPIVLPIVLKLCGVGAKRIMMKNHVTGQLKSGFYGYSWTYLLFGFWVPLIRGELGVAALHLLFSLVTMGLWQLIVSFLYNKQYTNRLIEKGFRFSETLEKNQLAAASVGVDLAIHQGHAAQA
;
A
#
# COMPACT_ATOMS: atom_id res chain seq x y z
N MET A 1 16.36 -42.32 -16.09
CA MET A 1 16.90 -40.98 -15.77
C MET A 1 15.99 -39.82 -16.20
N GLY A 2 14.74 -40.05 -16.67
CA GLY A 2 13.87 -38.99 -17.19
C GLY A 2 13.00 -38.25 -16.16
N GLU A 3 12.45 -38.94 -15.17
CA GLU A 3 11.47 -38.32 -14.25
C GLU A 3 12.08 -37.26 -13.34
N ALA A 4 13.25 -37.52 -12.75
CA ALA A 4 13.91 -36.55 -11.87
C ALA A 4 14.15 -35.21 -12.59
N SER A 5 14.59 -35.22 -13.86
CA SER A 5 14.84 -33.99 -14.63
C SER A 5 13.59 -33.14 -14.83
N ILE A 6 12.44 -33.78 -15.08
CA ILE A 6 11.15 -33.09 -15.28
C ILE A 6 10.70 -32.43 -13.99
N TRP A 7 10.80 -33.12 -12.85
CA TRP A 7 10.45 -32.55 -11.55
C TRP A 7 11.39 -31.41 -11.15
N HIS A 8 12.70 -31.50 -11.42
CA HIS A 8 13.63 -30.41 -11.16
C HIS A 8 13.34 -29.19 -12.05
N GLY A 9 13.05 -29.40 -13.34
CA GLY A 9 12.64 -28.32 -14.25
C GLY A 9 11.33 -27.65 -13.84
N ALA A 10 10.33 -28.43 -13.43
CA ALA A 10 9.04 -27.93 -12.94
C ALA A 10 9.20 -27.15 -11.62
N ILE A 11 10.02 -27.63 -10.69
CA ILE A 11 10.33 -26.95 -9.43
C ILE A 11 11.03 -25.61 -9.70
N VAL A 12 12.03 -25.57 -10.59
CA VAL A 12 12.73 -24.31 -10.94
C VAL A 12 11.78 -23.31 -11.60
N LEU A 13 10.89 -23.76 -12.49
CA LEU A 13 9.82 -22.94 -13.07
C LEU A 13 8.88 -22.38 -12.00
N ILE A 14 8.43 -23.21 -11.05
CA ILE A 14 7.52 -22.79 -9.99
C ILE A 14 8.18 -21.80 -9.01
N PHE A 15 9.43 -22.03 -8.60
CA PHE A 15 10.09 -21.19 -7.58
C PHE A 15 10.78 -19.94 -8.15
N ILE A 16 11.02 -19.86 -9.46
CA ILE A 16 11.63 -18.68 -10.09
C ILE A 16 10.61 -17.89 -10.91
N VAL A 17 9.81 -18.56 -11.75
CA VAL A 17 8.89 -17.87 -12.66
C VAL A 17 7.62 -17.45 -11.94
N LEU A 18 7.05 -18.31 -11.09
CA LEU A 18 5.78 -18.02 -10.41
C LEU A 18 5.84 -16.81 -9.47
N PRO A 19 6.85 -16.62 -8.59
CA PRO A 19 6.94 -15.43 -7.75
C PRO A 19 7.27 -14.14 -8.50
N ILE A 20 7.72 -14.21 -9.77
CA ILE A 20 7.93 -13.03 -10.62
C ILE A 20 6.66 -12.75 -11.45
N VAL A 21 6.09 -13.76 -12.08
CA VAL A 21 4.96 -13.65 -12.99
C VAL A 21 3.64 -13.42 -12.25
N LEU A 22 3.41 -14.07 -11.10
CA LEU A 22 2.16 -13.91 -10.34
C LEU A 22 1.94 -12.45 -9.88
N PRO A 23 2.93 -11.74 -9.30
CA PRO A 23 2.80 -10.31 -9.02
C PRO A 23 2.51 -9.45 -10.24
N ILE A 24 3.14 -9.76 -11.38
CA ILE A 24 2.97 -9.02 -12.63
C ILE A 24 1.55 -9.23 -13.16
N VAL A 25 1.08 -10.47 -13.22
CA VAL A 25 -0.28 -10.81 -13.68
C VAL A 25 -1.32 -10.15 -12.78
N LEU A 26 -1.18 -10.25 -11.45
CA LEU A 26 -2.12 -9.62 -10.52
C LEU A 26 -2.14 -8.09 -10.67
N LYS A 27 -0.97 -7.45 -10.89
CA LYS A 27 -0.88 -6.02 -11.18
C LYS A 27 -1.56 -5.66 -12.51
N LEU A 28 -1.38 -6.47 -13.55
CA LEU A 28 -2.04 -6.28 -14.86
C LEU A 28 -3.55 -6.47 -14.78
N CYS A 29 -4.04 -7.36 -13.90
CA CYS A 29 -5.47 -7.54 -13.62
C CYS A 29 -6.08 -6.40 -12.76
N GLY A 30 -5.36 -5.30 -12.52
CA GLY A 30 -5.86 -4.14 -11.80
C GLY A 30 -5.90 -4.30 -10.28
N VAL A 31 -5.35 -5.39 -9.73
CA VAL A 31 -5.15 -5.51 -8.28
C VAL A 31 -3.95 -4.65 -7.92
N GLY A 32 -4.14 -3.56 -7.20
CA GLY A 32 -3.01 -2.68 -6.86
C GLY A 32 -3.37 -1.39 -6.16
N ALA A 33 -2.33 -0.59 -5.93
CA ALA A 33 -2.42 0.67 -5.23
C ALA A 33 -3.12 1.70 -6.12
N LYS A 34 -4.23 2.24 -5.66
CA LYS A 34 -4.91 3.38 -6.26
C LYS A 34 -4.49 4.65 -5.51
N ARG A 35 -4.13 5.68 -6.25
CA ARG A 35 -3.71 6.98 -5.70
C ARG A 35 -4.92 7.87 -5.46
N ILE A 36 -4.89 8.65 -4.39
CA ILE A 36 -5.85 9.72 -4.13
C ILE A 36 -5.10 10.97 -3.68
N MET A 37 -5.37 12.13 -4.29
CA MET A 37 -4.80 13.40 -3.83
C MET A 37 -5.46 13.83 -2.51
N MET A 38 -4.64 14.30 -1.58
CA MET A 38 -5.06 14.83 -0.30
C MET A 38 -4.46 16.20 -0.04
N LYS A 39 -5.23 17.08 0.61
CA LYS A 39 -4.82 18.43 1.01
C LYS A 39 -4.95 18.59 2.52
N ASN A 40 -3.93 19.18 3.14
CA ASN A 40 -4.02 19.68 4.50
C ASN A 40 -4.58 21.12 4.44
N HIS A 41 -5.72 21.37 5.08
CA HIS A 41 -6.41 22.68 5.00
C HIS A 41 -5.77 23.73 5.91
N VAL A 42 -5.01 23.32 6.93
CA VAL A 42 -4.30 24.23 7.84
C VAL A 42 -2.99 24.69 7.22
N THR A 43 -2.22 23.77 6.61
CA THR A 43 -0.89 24.07 6.07
C THR A 43 -0.85 24.28 4.56
N GLY A 44 -1.95 23.98 3.86
CA GLY A 44 -2.03 24.02 2.40
C GLY A 44 -1.28 22.89 1.68
N GLN A 45 -0.60 21.99 2.41
CA GLN A 45 0.24 20.95 1.82
C GLN A 45 -0.60 19.92 1.02
N LEU A 46 -0.09 19.54 -0.15
CA LEU A 46 -0.63 18.46 -0.96
C LEU A 46 0.19 17.18 -0.75
N LYS A 47 -0.48 16.05 -0.55
CA LYS A 47 0.14 14.73 -0.47
C LYS A 47 -0.67 13.69 -1.21
N SER A 48 0.03 12.67 -1.71
CA SER A 48 -0.60 11.49 -2.31
C SER A 48 -0.92 10.49 -1.20
N GLY A 49 -2.20 10.16 -1.03
CA GLY A 49 -2.69 8.98 -0.32
C GLY A 49 -2.81 7.78 -1.26
N PHE A 50 -2.96 6.59 -0.68
CA PHE A 50 -3.11 5.33 -1.43
C PHE A 50 -4.12 4.38 -0.77
N TYR A 51 -4.84 3.60 -1.57
CA TYR A 51 -5.69 2.51 -1.08
C TYR A 51 -5.56 1.27 -1.99
N GLY A 52 -6.07 0.13 -1.54
CA GLY A 52 -5.86 -1.16 -2.23
C GLY A 52 -4.48 -1.77 -1.97
N TYR A 53 -4.16 -2.85 -2.70
CA TYR A 53 -2.97 -3.67 -2.46
C TYR A 53 -1.65 -2.94 -2.75
N SER A 54 -0.66 -3.06 -1.87
CA SER A 54 0.62 -2.36 -1.97
C SER A 54 1.73 -3.23 -2.54
N TRP A 55 1.85 -3.28 -3.88
CA TRP A 55 2.96 -3.94 -4.57
C TRP A 55 4.33 -3.42 -4.16
N THR A 56 4.45 -2.10 -4.00
CA THR A 56 5.73 -1.51 -3.58
C THR A 56 6.12 -1.97 -2.19
N TYR A 57 5.16 -2.09 -1.28
CA TYR A 57 5.45 -2.58 0.07
C TYR A 57 5.79 -4.08 0.08
N LEU A 58 5.10 -4.91 -0.72
CA LEU A 58 5.42 -6.33 -0.84
C LEU A 58 6.91 -6.54 -1.23
N LEU A 59 7.41 -5.74 -2.19
CA LEU A 59 8.76 -5.93 -2.75
C LEU A 59 9.87 -5.22 -1.96
N PHE A 60 9.56 -4.08 -1.34
CA PHE A 60 10.58 -3.22 -0.70
C PHE A 60 10.39 -3.05 0.81
N GLY A 61 9.31 -3.56 1.39
CA GLY A 61 9.07 -3.55 2.84
C GLY A 61 9.25 -2.18 3.49
N PHE A 62 10.14 -2.11 4.48
CA PHE A 62 10.41 -0.92 5.29
C PHE A 62 10.98 0.26 4.50
N TRP A 63 11.55 0.05 3.32
CA TRP A 63 12.00 1.15 2.46
C TRP A 63 10.84 2.04 2.01
N VAL A 64 9.64 1.49 1.88
CA VAL A 64 8.46 2.24 1.45
C VAL A 64 8.04 3.33 2.45
N PRO A 65 7.83 3.04 3.75
CA PRO A 65 7.58 4.09 4.74
C PRO A 65 8.76 5.05 4.89
N LEU A 66 10.00 4.58 4.71
CA LEU A 66 11.18 5.45 4.77
C LEU A 66 11.13 6.53 3.69
N ILE A 67 10.93 6.13 2.43
CA ILE A 67 10.84 7.05 1.27
C ILE A 67 9.62 7.98 1.38
N ARG A 68 8.53 7.52 2.02
CA ARG A 68 7.34 8.34 2.29
C ARG A 68 7.50 9.31 3.48
N GLY A 69 8.66 9.34 4.12
CA GLY A 69 8.96 10.23 5.25
C GLY A 69 8.35 9.80 6.58
N GLU A 70 8.07 8.51 6.76
CA GLU A 70 7.55 7.93 7.99
C GLU A 70 8.64 7.18 8.77
N LEU A 71 9.61 7.90 9.33
CA LEU A 71 10.80 7.32 9.97
C LEU A 71 10.46 6.29 11.08
N GLY A 72 9.52 6.63 11.97
CA GLY A 72 9.10 5.72 13.05
C GLY A 72 8.42 4.45 12.53
N VAL A 73 7.59 4.57 11.49
CA VAL A 73 6.94 3.42 10.84
C VAL A 73 7.98 2.57 10.12
N ALA A 74 8.95 3.19 9.45
CA ALA A 74 10.04 2.49 8.78
C ALA A 74 10.89 1.68 9.77
N ALA A 75 11.28 2.26 10.90
CA ALA A 75 12.03 1.55 11.94
C ALA A 75 11.24 0.35 12.50
N LEU A 76 9.95 0.53 12.78
CA LEU A 76 9.08 -0.54 13.27
C LEU A 76 8.93 -1.68 12.24
N HIS A 77 8.73 -1.33 10.97
CA HIS A 77 8.58 -2.32 9.91
C HIS A 77 9.89 -3.04 9.61
N LEU A 78 11.04 -2.37 9.75
CA LEU A 78 12.35 -3.00 9.68
C LEU A 78 12.50 -4.05 10.79
N LEU A 79 12.21 -3.68 12.04
CA LEU A 79 12.25 -4.59 13.18
C LEU A 79 11.39 -5.84 12.95
N PHE A 80 10.11 -5.66 12.57
CA PHE A 80 9.24 -6.80 12.29
C PHE A 80 9.68 -7.62 11.07
N SER A 81 10.23 -6.99 10.03
CA SER A 81 10.75 -7.71 8.88
C SER A 81 11.95 -8.59 9.27
N LEU A 82 12.83 -8.12 10.16
CA LEU A 82 13.95 -8.92 10.67
C LEU A 82 13.47 -10.07 11.57
N VAL A 83 12.61 -9.80 12.54
CA VAL A 83 12.08 -10.81 13.48
C VAL A 83 11.29 -11.90 12.78
N THR A 84 10.52 -11.54 11.76
CA THR A 84 9.66 -12.48 11.01
C THR A 84 10.34 -13.07 9.76
N MET A 85 11.62 -12.78 9.53
CA MET A 85 12.35 -13.17 8.31
C MET A 85 11.60 -12.81 7.02
N GLY A 86 10.99 -11.62 6.99
CA GLY A 86 10.30 -11.08 5.82
C GLY A 86 8.81 -11.44 5.70
N LEU A 87 8.27 -12.36 6.52
CA LEU A 87 6.84 -12.73 6.48
C LEU A 87 5.92 -11.55 6.78
N TRP A 88 6.36 -10.60 7.61
CA TRP A 88 5.67 -9.34 7.87
C TRP A 88 5.29 -8.59 6.58
N GLN A 89 6.12 -8.67 5.54
CA GLN A 89 5.90 -7.95 4.29
C GLN A 89 4.69 -8.49 3.52
N LEU A 90 4.47 -9.80 3.57
CA LEU A 90 3.36 -10.49 2.88
C LEU A 90 2.01 -10.08 3.43
N ILE A 91 1.91 -9.90 4.76
CA ILE A 91 0.67 -9.53 5.43
C ILE A 91 0.41 -8.04 5.26
N VAL A 92 1.45 -7.22 5.50
CA VAL A 92 1.27 -5.77 5.57
C VAL A 92 1.15 -5.13 4.19
N SER A 93 1.50 -5.81 3.09
CA SER A 93 1.21 -5.33 1.73
C SER A 93 -0.28 -5.08 1.48
N PHE A 94 -1.17 -5.83 2.11
CA PHE A 94 -2.63 -5.62 2.05
C PHE A 94 -3.10 -4.42 2.88
N LEU A 95 -2.38 -4.10 3.97
CA LEU A 95 -2.81 -3.13 4.99
C LEU A 95 -2.14 -1.76 4.82
N TYR A 96 -0.93 -1.73 4.28
CA TYR A 96 -0.02 -0.60 4.38
C TYR A 96 -0.57 0.67 3.73
N ASN A 97 -1.16 0.58 2.54
CA ASN A 97 -1.73 1.74 1.87
C ASN A 97 -2.87 2.37 2.69
N LYS A 98 -3.78 1.55 3.23
CA LYS A 98 -4.87 1.99 4.11
C LYS A 98 -4.32 2.66 5.37
N GLN A 99 -3.37 2.02 6.05
CA GLN A 99 -2.73 2.57 7.25
C GLN A 99 -2.00 3.89 6.97
N TYR A 100 -1.24 3.98 5.88
CA TYR A 100 -0.56 5.20 5.46
C TYR A 100 -1.54 6.35 5.23
N THR A 101 -2.64 6.08 4.52
CA THR A 101 -3.67 7.09 4.26
C THR A 101 -4.36 7.53 5.54
N ASN A 102 -4.69 6.61 6.45
CA ASN A 102 -5.25 6.95 7.75
C ASN A 102 -4.30 7.82 8.60
N ARG A 103 -3.00 7.55 8.59
CA ARG A 103 -2.00 8.42 9.24
C ARG A 103 -1.91 9.81 8.62
N LEU A 104 -2.16 9.96 7.32
CA LEU A 104 -2.30 11.29 6.69
C LEU A 104 -3.57 11.99 7.19
N ILE A 105 -4.68 11.26 7.33
CA ILE A 105 -5.95 11.80 7.84
C ILE A 105 -5.80 12.32 9.28
N GLU A 106 -5.12 11.54 10.14
CA GLU A 106 -4.74 11.93 11.51
C GLU A 106 -3.86 13.19 11.53
N LYS A 107 -3.00 13.37 10.53
CA LYS A 107 -2.18 14.59 10.33
C LYS A 107 -2.96 15.77 9.72
N GLY A 108 -4.29 15.68 9.60
CA GLY A 108 -5.15 16.75 9.11
C GLY A 108 -5.31 16.82 7.58
N PHE A 109 -4.84 15.82 6.83
CA PHE A 109 -5.10 15.74 5.39
C PHE A 109 -6.53 15.28 5.11
N ARG A 110 -7.14 15.78 4.04
CA ARG A 110 -8.47 15.41 3.55
C ARG A 110 -8.43 15.15 2.04
N PHE A 111 -9.33 14.32 1.53
CA PHE A 111 -9.38 14.00 0.10
C PHE A 111 -9.70 15.24 -0.72
N SER A 112 -9.03 15.41 -1.85
CA SER A 112 -9.05 16.65 -2.66
C SER A 112 -9.25 16.36 -4.15
N GLU A 113 -9.91 15.25 -4.50
CA GLU A 113 -10.31 14.94 -5.87
C GLU A 113 -11.84 15.07 -6.05
N THR A 114 -12.38 14.51 -7.15
CA THR A 114 -13.83 14.50 -7.43
C THR A 114 -14.61 13.72 -6.37
N LEU A 115 -15.89 14.05 -6.20
CA LEU A 115 -16.77 13.40 -5.22
C LEU A 115 -16.75 11.87 -5.35
N GLU A 116 -16.90 11.35 -6.56
CA GLU A 116 -16.89 9.92 -6.87
C GLU A 116 -15.59 9.25 -6.39
N LYS A 117 -14.43 9.84 -6.72
CA LYS A 117 -13.13 9.29 -6.31
C LYS A 117 -12.93 9.36 -4.80
N ASN A 118 -13.38 10.44 -4.17
CA ASN A 118 -13.30 10.59 -2.72
C ASN A 118 -14.19 9.57 -2.01
N GLN A 119 -15.39 9.27 -2.54
CA GLN A 119 -16.28 8.23 -2.03
C GLN A 119 -15.63 6.84 -2.11
N LEU A 120 -15.06 6.49 -3.26
CA LEU A 120 -14.35 5.21 -3.45
C LEU A 120 -13.15 5.07 -2.50
N ALA A 121 -12.36 6.14 -2.35
CA ALA A 121 -11.24 6.16 -1.44
C ALA A 121 -11.70 6.02 0.02
N ALA A 122 -12.70 6.81 0.44
CA ALA A 122 -13.25 6.80 1.79
C ALA A 122 -13.80 5.42 2.19
N ALA A 123 -14.56 4.78 1.30
CA ALA A 123 -15.05 3.42 1.50
C ALA A 123 -13.89 2.41 1.63
N SER A 124 -12.87 2.54 0.78
CA SER A 124 -11.71 1.63 0.78
C SER A 124 -10.83 1.77 2.04
N VAL A 125 -10.70 2.98 2.58
CA VAL A 125 -9.91 3.23 3.80
C VAL A 125 -10.75 3.16 5.09
N GLY A 126 -12.08 3.09 4.97
CA GLY A 126 -13.01 2.95 6.09
C GLY A 126 -13.20 4.23 6.89
N VAL A 127 -13.36 5.38 6.22
CA VAL A 127 -13.61 6.69 6.85
C VAL A 127 -14.89 7.33 6.31
N ASP A 128 -15.55 8.14 7.12
CA ASP A 128 -16.77 8.86 6.72
C ASP A 128 -16.44 10.12 5.92
N LEU A 129 -16.92 10.18 4.68
CA LEU A 129 -16.68 11.32 3.80
C LEU A 129 -17.34 12.62 4.31
N ALA A 130 -18.45 12.54 5.04
CA ALA A 130 -19.17 13.73 5.53
C ALA A 130 -18.32 14.53 6.52
N ILE A 131 -17.67 13.85 7.48
CA ILE A 131 -16.71 14.45 8.42
C ILE A 131 -15.50 15.01 7.67
N HIS A 132 -15.07 14.33 6.60
CA HIS A 132 -13.93 14.77 5.81
C HIS A 132 -14.17 16.08 5.05
N GLN A 133 -15.40 16.31 4.57
CA GLN A 133 -15.77 17.53 3.86
C GLN A 133 -16.09 18.69 4.82
N GLY A 134 -16.68 18.40 5.98
CA GLY A 134 -17.04 19.42 6.97
C GLY A 134 -15.85 20.27 7.45
N HIS A 135 -14.68 19.67 7.65
CA HIS A 135 -13.47 20.39 8.07
C HIS A 135 -12.80 21.18 6.93
N ALA A 136 -13.06 20.83 5.67
CA ALA A 136 -12.54 21.55 4.52
C ALA A 136 -13.32 22.84 4.23
N ALA A 137 -14.60 22.89 4.62
CA ALA A 137 -15.48 24.04 4.44
C ALA A 137 -15.42 25.07 5.60
N GLN A 138 -14.79 24.71 6.72
CA GLN A 138 -14.72 25.53 7.94
C GLN A 138 -13.36 26.24 8.13
N ALA A 139 -12.44 26.10 7.18
CA ALA A 139 -11.11 26.73 7.17
C ALA A 139 -10.96 27.61 5.92
#